data_AF-A0AA88KVJ4-F1
#
_entry.id   AF-A0AA88KVJ4-F1
#
_cell.length_a   1.000
_cell.length_b   1.000
_cell.length_c   1.000
_cell.angle_alpha   90.00
_cell.angle_beta   90.00
_cell.angle_gamma   90.00
#
_symmetry.space_group_name_H-M   'P 1'
#
loop_
_entity.id
_entity.type
_entity.pdbx_description
1 polymer ?
#
loop_
_entity_poly.entity_id
_entity_poly.type
_entity_poly.pdbx_seq_one_letter_code
_entity_poly.pdbx_strand_id
1 'polypeptide(L)'
;MNNQILHRLGYSLSLINSCPWEKVSKIWLLCPKLSSTGCVITNDEYNAVVSLGIYFLNSGFYHEDKIIPYLLKLVEQLPKCIFKQSKVAPKNEVIPLAEKFAFTFATLLSDIATRLESARHGILDALIKTIINLVDSLTKTLSDSNELDNQSSFNVYVHVTPLLIGYLRAFGRFSSGDTPLLQLLYPKMKPDYGGVSYRLQEKNSKNVKRTLSSGSVSSVDVSAFGSSSSLGNKQMDFRTHFFCKLGSSFNQYAALTVPRDTSTSISISDGQLKELLDNLKRLSNNEFQTNLDKASLAVYNSKIVDNYPYRSVSETVNLAVIGCFREILHSKPDLPASFLKDVYQIVGDLFKNGSAELSRENRCDGEAKSPVDRYKLNVQLIGACIDALVWAVSDEVSAESLAMKLVERIQTKAQFELPLHMTCLEALGKLAEKFPRCSNNFIIGSLKDFLIAPSSILVALERQADSFGSSLSSSCSIRSDRANCSALAAVNCLCEASVRSLCLALKAGQEVEKNATKALIFSVSNRIITNKEQERSEVLATRNSVMFLGRLALSCDNEKVADEILSLFQTQFGSGSLERDKLIMEQMGRMAVGNIGPTFTDSVLRFLTSVAVEGAHLSYTPPGTIDRKALNR
;
A
#
# COMPACT_ATOMS: atom_id res chain seq x y z
N MET A 1 10.54 -21.94 -25.52
CA MET A 1 9.49 -21.41 -26.43
C MET A 1 9.30 -19.91 -26.16
N ASN A 2 8.71 -19.10 -27.05
CA ASN A 2 8.40 -17.72 -26.69
C ASN A 2 7.31 -17.77 -25.58
N ASN A 3 7.66 -17.46 -24.32
CA ASN A 3 6.83 -17.67 -23.12
C ASN A 3 5.39 -17.13 -23.25
N GLN A 4 5.20 -16.12 -24.09
CA GLN A 4 3.89 -15.51 -24.38
C GLN A 4 2.96 -16.41 -25.22
N ILE A 5 3.50 -17.34 -26.01
CA ILE A 5 2.72 -18.26 -26.86
C ILE A 5 1.94 -19.26 -25.99
N LEU A 6 2.55 -19.76 -24.91
CA LEU A 6 1.94 -20.77 -24.07
C LEU A 6 0.74 -20.21 -23.30
N HIS A 7 0.82 -18.98 -22.79
CA HIS A 7 -0.32 -18.33 -22.13
C HIS A 7 -1.48 -18.07 -23.11
N ARG A 8 -1.17 -17.67 -24.35
CA ARG A 8 -2.20 -17.52 -25.40
C ARG A 8 -2.92 -18.82 -25.71
N LEU A 9 -2.20 -19.95 -25.68
CA LEU A 9 -2.80 -21.27 -25.86
C LEU A 9 -3.79 -21.59 -24.74
N GLY A 10 -3.47 -21.28 -23.48
CA GLY A 10 -4.40 -21.46 -22.36
C GLY A 10 -5.71 -20.69 -22.56
N TYR A 11 -5.61 -19.42 -22.94
CA TYR A 11 -6.77 -18.57 -23.27
C TYR A 11 -7.54 -19.05 -24.51
N SER A 12 -6.88 -19.56 -25.55
CA SER A 12 -7.59 -20.01 -26.74
C SER A 12 -8.33 -21.31 -26.50
N LEU A 13 -7.75 -22.23 -25.71
CA LEU A 13 -8.41 -23.48 -25.33
C LEU A 13 -9.59 -23.26 -24.39
N SER A 14 -9.57 -22.24 -23.53
CA SER A 14 -10.67 -21.94 -22.61
C SER A 14 -11.90 -21.37 -23.30
N LEU A 15 -11.75 -20.80 -24.51
CA LEU A 15 -12.86 -20.32 -25.33
C LEU A 15 -13.59 -21.44 -26.08
N ILE A 16 -13.04 -22.65 -26.10
CA ILE A 16 -13.67 -23.82 -26.72
C ILE A 16 -14.66 -24.39 -25.72
N ASN A 17 -15.96 -24.28 -26.01
CA ASN A 17 -17.01 -24.94 -25.24
C ASN A 17 -16.72 -26.43 -25.11
N SER A 18 -16.67 -26.94 -23.88
CA SER A 18 -16.39 -28.35 -23.57
C SER A 18 -15.13 -28.89 -24.26
N CYS A 19 -14.02 -28.15 -24.16
CA CYS A 19 -12.75 -28.54 -24.79
C CYS A 19 -12.32 -29.98 -24.42
N PRO A 20 -12.02 -30.86 -25.40
CA PRO A 20 -11.65 -32.24 -25.14
C PRO A 20 -10.26 -32.35 -24.48
N TRP A 21 -10.07 -33.37 -23.65
CA TRP A 21 -8.86 -33.54 -22.84
C TRP A 21 -7.58 -33.64 -23.69
N GLU A 22 -7.65 -34.22 -24.89
CA GLU A 22 -6.49 -34.40 -25.78
C GLU A 22 -5.86 -33.08 -26.23
N LYS A 23 -6.63 -31.99 -26.23
CA LYS A 23 -6.12 -30.65 -26.54
C LYS A 23 -5.46 -30.02 -25.32
N VAL A 24 -6.06 -30.19 -24.14
CA VAL A 24 -5.56 -29.67 -22.86
C VAL A 24 -4.34 -30.44 -22.39
N SER A 25 -4.29 -31.74 -22.64
CA SER A 25 -3.22 -32.64 -22.24
C SER A 25 -1.86 -32.22 -22.83
N LYS A 26 -1.86 -31.52 -23.96
CA LYS A 26 -0.65 -30.92 -24.55
C LYS A 26 0.01 -29.89 -23.63
N ILE A 27 -0.78 -29.08 -22.92
CA ILE A 27 -0.25 -28.14 -21.90
C ILE A 27 0.15 -28.92 -20.65
N TRP A 28 -0.70 -29.87 -20.22
CA TRP A 28 -0.46 -30.67 -19.03
C TRP A 28 0.85 -31.49 -19.11
N LEU A 29 1.16 -32.06 -20.27
CA LEU A 29 2.41 -32.80 -20.53
C LEU A 29 3.68 -31.94 -20.45
N LEU A 30 3.54 -30.61 -20.58
CA LEU A 30 4.63 -29.63 -20.42
C LEU A 30 4.77 -29.14 -18.97
N CYS A 31 3.82 -29.46 -18.09
CA CYS A 31 3.91 -29.11 -16.67
C CYS A 31 4.93 -30.02 -15.96
N PRO A 32 5.42 -29.65 -14.76
CA PRO A 32 6.38 -30.45 -14.01
C PRO A 32 5.95 -31.91 -13.87
N LYS A 33 6.84 -32.83 -14.23
CA LYS A 33 6.64 -34.26 -14.02
C LYS A 33 6.92 -34.61 -12.57
N LEU A 34 5.89 -35.05 -11.87
CA LEU A 34 5.93 -35.38 -10.45
C LEU A 34 6.61 -36.74 -10.26
N SER A 35 7.58 -36.80 -9.36
CA SER A 35 8.32 -38.03 -9.02
C SER A 35 8.48 -38.17 -7.51
N SER A 36 8.84 -39.37 -7.03
CA SER A 36 9.02 -39.61 -5.58
C SER A 36 10.16 -38.79 -4.98
N THR A 37 11.14 -38.38 -5.79
CA THR A 37 12.33 -37.61 -5.36
C THR A 37 12.20 -36.10 -5.58
N GLY A 38 11.05 -35.61 -6.05
CA GLY A 38 10.81 -34.19 -6.37
C GLY A 38 10.75 -33.93 -7.87
N CYS A 39 10.77 -32.65 -8.24
CA CYS A 39 10.63 -32.20 -9.63
C CYS A 39 11.64 -31.11 -9.99
N VAL A 40 11.98 -30.97 -11.26
CA VAL A 40 12.80 -29.84 -11.74
C VAL A 40 11.88 -28.82 -12.39
N ILE A 41 11.97 -27.57 -11.95
CA ILE A 41 11.14 -26.47 -12.48
C ILE A 41 12.05 -25.46 -13.17
N THR A 42 11.83 -25.25 -14.46
CA THR A 42 12.44 -24.17 -15.23
C THR A 42 11.39 -23.12 -15.59
N ASN A 43 11.78 -22.09 -16.36
CA ASN A 43 10.83 -21.12 -16.88
C ASN A 43 9.77 -21.77 -17.78
N ASP A 44 10.09 -22.81 -18.53
CA ASP A 44 9.13 -23.44 -19.44
C ASP A 44 8.03 -24.17 -18.65
N GLU A 45 8.38 -25.00 -17.66
CA GLU A 45 7.40 -25.66 -16.79
C GLU A 45 6.57 -24.66 -15.98
N TYR A 46 7.19 -23.56 -15.53
CA TYR A 46 6.46 -22.46 -14.88
C TYR A 46 5.36 -21.88 -15.78
N ASN A 47 5.70 -21.50 -17.02
CA ASN A 47 4.71 -20.95 -17.96
C ASN A 47 3.66 -22.00 -18.37
N ALA A 48 3.99 -23.30 -18.33
CA ALA A 48 3.03 -24.37 -18.58
C ALA A 48 1.98 -24.46 -17.46
N VAL A 49 2.39 -24.41 -16.20
CA VAL A 49 1.48 -24.38 -15.04
C VAL A 49 0.59 -23.14 -15.08
N VAL A 50 1.17 -21.97 -15.39
CA VAL A 50 0.40 -20.72 -15.55
C VAL A 50 -0.64 -20.85 -16.66
N SER A 51 -0.25 -21.40 -17.82
CA SER A 51 -1.18 -21.63 -18.93
C SER A 51 -2.31 -22.60 -18.60
N LEU A 52 -1.99 -23.70 -17.89
CA LEU A 52 -2.98 -24.66 -17.40
C LEU A 52 -3.97 -23.99 -16.43
N GLY A 53 -3.46 -23.16 -15.52
CA GLY A 53 -4.29 -22.38 -14.59
C GLY A 53 -5.19 -21.37 -15.28
N ILE A 54 -4.68 -20.64 -16.28
CA ILE A 54 -5.47 -19.73 -17.13
C ILE A 54 -6.59 -20.49 -17.83
N TYR A 55 -6.28 -21.65 -18.42
CA TYR A 55 -7.30 -22.48 -19.05
C TYR A 55 -8.39 -22.88 -18.05
N PHE A 56 -7.98 -23.43 -16.90
CA PHE A 56 -8.89 -23.99 -15.90
C PHE A 56 -9.84 -22.94 -15.29
N LEU A 57 -9.31 -21.76 -14.96
CA LEU A 57 -10.12 -20.66 -14.43
C LEU A 57 -11.11 -20.09 -15.47
N ASN A 58 -10.70 -20.00 -16.73
CA ASN A 58 -11.55 -19.42 -17.80
C ASN A 58 -12.55 -20.40 -18.40
N SER A 59 -12.28 -21.71 -18.34
CA SER A 59 -13.17 -22.73 -18.89
C SER A 59 -14.34 -23.08 -17.97
N GLY A 60 -14.42 -22.44 -16.80
CA GLY A 60 -15.38 -22.79 -15.76
C GLY A 60 -15.04 -24.12 -15.08
N PHE A 61 -13.75 -24.35 -14.79
CA PHE A 61 -13.24 -25.54 -14.07
C PHE A 61 -13.41 -26.87 -14.82
N TYR A 62 -13.37 -26.85 -16.15
CA TYR A 62 -13.45 -28.09 -16.95
C TYR A 62 -12.25 -29.02 -16.70
N HIS A 63 -12.50 -30.33 -16.65
CA HIS A 63 -11.53 -31.38 -16.25
C HIS A 63 -11.01 -31.25 -14.79
N GLU A 64 -11.87 -30.80 -13.88
CA GLU A 64 -11.59 -30.72 -12.44
C GLU A 64 -11.00 -32.03 -11.89
N ASP A 65 -11.55 -33.17 -12.33
CA ASP A 65 -11.17 -34.54 -11.96
C ASP A 65 -9.70 -34.88 -12.25
N LYS A 66 -9.06 -34.14 -13.16
CA LYS A 66 -7.65 -34.35 -13.55
C LYS A 66 -6.75 -33.23 -13.08
N ILE A 67 -7.21 -31.99 -13.21
CA ILE A 67 -6.39 -30.80 -12.95
C ILE A 67 -6.22 -30.59 -11.44
N ILE A 68 -7.27 -30.68 -10.64
CA ILE A 68 -7.17 -30.46 -9.18
C ILE A 68 -6.22 -31.47 -8.52
N PRO A 69 -6.33 -32.79 -8.74
CA PRO A 69 -5.41 -33.75 -8.13
C PRO A 69 -3.95 -33.53 -8.55
N TYR A 70 -3.72 -33.09 -9.79
CA TYR A 70 -2.38 -32.75 -10.25
C TYR A 70 -1.82 -31.53 -9.50
N LEU A 71 -2.60 -30.45 -9.39
CA LEU A 71 -2.17 -29.24 -8.69
C LEU A 71 -1.89 -29.51 -7.21
N LEU A 72 -2.75 -30.27 -6.52
CA LEU A 72 -2.54 -30.64 -5.11
C LEU A 72 -1.25 -31.46 -4.91
N LYS A 73 -1.02 -32.48 -5.75
CA LYS A 73 0.23 -33.26 -5.69
C LYS A 73 1.48 -32.40 -5.99
N LEU A 74 1.35 -31.43 -6.89
CA LEU A 74 2.43 -30.49 -7.17
C LEU A 74 2.73 -29.63 -5.93
N VAL A 75 1.71 -29.09 -5.25
CA VAL A 75 1.87 -28.32 -3.99
C VAL A 75 2.66 -29.10 -2.95
N GLU A 76 2.32 -30.38 -2.75
CA GLU A 76 2.97 -31.25 -1.75
C GLU A 76 4.43 -31.55 -2.08
N GLN A 77 4.81 -31.58 -3.37
CA GLN A 77 6.17 -31.90 -3.80
C GLN A 77 7.09 -30.69 -3.89
N LEU A 78 6.57 -29.46 -3.82
CA LEU A 78 7.38 -28.24 -4.00
C LEU A 78 8.58 -28.11 -3.05
N PRO A 79 8.49 -28.48 -1.75
CA PRO A 79 9.66 -28.45 -0.87
C PRO A 79 10.84 -29.31 -1.36
N LYS A 80 10.59 -30.29 -2.23
CA LYS A 80 11.60 -31.20 -2.80
C LYS A 80 12.03 -30.80 -4.22
N CYS A 81 11.40 -29.79 -4.83
CA CYS A 81 11.69 -29.42 -6.21
C CYS A 81 12.92 -28.53 -6.34
N ILE A 82 13.67 -28.71 -7.44
CA ILE A 82 14.87 -27.94 -7.77
C ILE A 82 14.52 -26.91 -8.83
N PHE A 83 14.79 -25.63 -8.54
CA PHE A 83 14.51 -24.52 -9.45
C PHE A 83 15.75 -24.15 -10.26
N LYS A 84 15.68 -24.30 -11.58
CA LYS A 84 16.79 -23.94 -12.48
C LYS A 84 16.48 -22.63 -13.19
N GLN A 85 17.19 -21.57 -12.80
CA GLN A 85 17.07 -20.26 -13.43
C GLN A 85 17.96 -20.18 -14.69
N SER A 86 17.45 -19.56 -15.75
CA SER A 86 18.24 -19.32 -16.96
C SER A 86 19.36 -18.32 -16.67
N LYS A 87 20.56 -18.56 -17.21
CA LYS A 87 21.73 -17.68 -17.05
C LYS A 87 21.53 -16.27 -17.63
N VAL A 88 20.53 -16.10 -18.49
CA VAL A 88 20.17 -14.80 -19.10
C VAL A 88 18.89 -14.29 -18.45
N ALA A 89 18.98 -13.75 -17.25
CA ALA A 89 17.88 -13.01 -16.65
C ALA A 89 17.74 -11.63 -17.34
N PRO A 90 16.52 -11.12 -17.58
CA PRO A 90 16.34 -9.73 -17.98
C PRO A 90 16.98 -8.82 -16.94
N LYS A 91 17.65 -7.72 -17.35
CA LYS A 91 18.34 -6.77 -16.45
C LYS A 91 17.46 -6.15 -15.33
N ASN A 92 16.16 -6.39 -15.35
CA ASN A 92 15.16 -5.83 -14.45
C ASN A 92 14.41 -6.89 -13.59
N GLU A 93 14.75 -8.18 -13.65
CA GLU A 93 14.09 -9.24 -12.86
C GLU A 93 15.05 -9.75 -11.78
N VAL A 94 14.85 -9.28 -10.54
CA VAL A 94 15.74 -9.54 -9.39
C VAL A 94 15.21 -10.69 -8.50
N ILE A 95 13.95 -11.11 -8.72
CA ILE A 95 13.30 -12.15 -7.89
C ILE A 95 13.69 -13.56 -8.40
N PRO A 96 14.05 -14.50 -7.51
CA PRO A 96 14.36 -15.88 -7.90
C PRO A 96 13.15 -16.58 -8.51
N LEU A 97 13.41 -17.51 -9.43
CA LEU A 97 12.35 -18.31 -10.06
C LEU A 97 11.47 -19.06 -9.04
N ALA A 98 12.07 -19.56 -7.95
CA ALA A 98 11.36 -20.25 -6.87
C ALA A 98 10.30 -19.35 -6.20
N GLU A 99 10.65 -18.13 -5.82
CA GLU A 99 9.71 -17.17 -5.22
C GLU A 99 8.60 -16.79 -6.20
N LYS A 100 8.97 -16.51 -7.45
CA LYS A 100 8.00 -16.16 -8.50
C LYS A 100 7.03 -17.29 -8.80
N PHE A 101 7.52 -18.53 -8.88
CA PHE A 101 6.70 -19.72 -9.05
C PHE A 101 5.74 -19.87 -7.88
N ALA A 102 6.24 -19.88 -6.65
CA ALA A 102 5.44 -20.03 -5.44
C ALA A 102 4.34 -18.97 -5.35
N PHE A 103 4.69 -17.70 -5.57
CA PHE A 103 3.73 -16.60 -5.54
C PHE A 103 2.61 -16.79 -6.56
N THR A 104 2.96 -17.09 -7.81
CA THR A 104 1.98 -17.25 -8.90
C THR A 104 1.10 -18.48 -8.68
N PHE A 105 1.71 -19.57 -8.20
CA PHE A 105 1.03 -20.84 -7.99
C PHE A 105 0.07 -20.78 -6.79
N ALA A 106 0.50 -20.20 -5.67
CA ALA A 106 -0.38 -19.95 -4.53
C ALA A 106 -1.52 -18.98 -4.88
N THR A 107 -1.27 -17.98 -5.74
CA THR A 107 -2.32 -17.08 -6.27
C THR A 107 -3.34 -17.85 -7.12
N LEU A 108 -2.88 -18.71 -8.05
CA LEU A 108 -3.76 -19.58 -8.84
C LEU A 108 -4.65 -20.46 -7.94
N LEU A 109 -4.05 -21.09 -6.93
CA LEU A 109 -4.76 -21.95 -6.00
C LEU A 109 -5.78 -21.17 -5.17
N SER A 110 -5.43 -19.96 -4.74
CA SER A 110 -6.35 -19.08 -4.01
C SER A 110 -7.52 -18.63 -4.89
N ASP A 111 -7.28 -18.27 -6.15
CA ASP A 111 -8.33 -17.96 -7.15
C ASP A 111 -9.26 -19.17 -7.42
N ILE A 112 -8.73 -20.39 -7.42
CA ILE A 112 -9.56 -21.61 -7.53
C ILE A 112 -10.38 -21.81 -6.25
N ALA A 113 -9.76 -21.74 -5.07
CA ALA A 113 -10.42 -22.01 -3.81
C ALA A 113 -11.59 -21.05 -3.51
N THR A 114 -11.50 -19.80 -3.96
CA THR A 114 -12.59 -18.83 -3.78
C THR A 114 -13.77 -19.07 -4.73
N ARG A 115 -13.53 -19.68 -5.89
CA ARG A 115 -14.54 -19.86 -6.96
C ARG A 115 -15.06 -21.29 -7.11
N LEU A 116 -14.35 -22.27 -6.58
CA LEU A 116 -14.68 -23.68 -6.66
C LEU A 116 -14.78 -24.28 -5.25
N GLU A 117 -16.02 -24.47 -4.79
CA GLU A 117 -16.30 -24.92 -3.43
C GLU A 117 -15.84 -26.35 -3.14
N SER A 118 -15.95 -27.26 -4.11
CA SER A 118 -15.53 -28.67 -4.00
C SER A 118 -14.04 -28.82 -3.67
N ALA A 119 -13.18 -27.99 -4.25
CA ALA A 119 -11.73 -28.06 -4.08
C ALA A 119 -11.19 -27.15 -2.95
N ARG A 120 -12.03 -26.23 -2.43
CA ARG A 120 -11.62 -25.17 -1.49
C ARG A 120 -10.87 -25.71 -0.27
N HIS A 121 -11.47 -26.66 0.45
CA HIS A 121 -10.87 -27.19 1.68
C HIS A 121 -9.53 -27.89 1.41
N GLY A 122 -9.46 -28.74 0.38
CA GLY A 122 -8.24 -29.45 0.02
C GLY A 122 -7.11 -28.52 -0.42
N ILE A 123 -7.43 -27.43 -1.13
CA ILE A 123 -6.44 -26.42 -1.53
C ILE A 123 -5.89 -25.66 -0.31
N LEU A 124 -6.76 -25.19 0.58
CA LEU A 124 -6.33 -24.43 1.77
C LEU A 124 -5.48 -25.29 2.69
N ASP A 125 -5.89 -26.53 2.91
CA ASP A 125 -5.13 -27.50 3.70
C ASP A 125 -3.73 -27.76 3.09
N ALA A 126 -3.65 -27.96 1.76
CA ALA A 126 -2.39 -28.13 1.07
C ALA A 126 -1.49 -26.88 1.15
N LEU A 127 -2.05 -25.68 1.00
CA LEU A 127 -1.29 -24.43 1.12
C LEU A 127 -0.70 -24.26 2.54
N ILE A 128 -1.50 -24.49 3.58
CA ILE A 128 -1.06 -24.35 4.97
C ILE A 128 -0.01 -25.42 5.31
N LYS A 129 -0.27 -26.70 4.98
CA LYS A 129 0.70 -27.78 5.19
C LYS A 129 2.02 -27.53 4.47
N THR A 130 2.00 -26.99 3.25
CA THR A 130 3.23 -26.64 2.55
C THR A 130 3.99 -25.53 3.25
N ILE A 131 3.32 -24.48 3.76
CA ILE A 131 4.00 -23.45 4.57
C ILE A 131 4.67 -24.09 5.79
N ILE A 132 3.95 -24.93 6.54
CA ILE A 132 4.48 -25.62 7.73
C ILE A 132 5.71 -26.47 7.37
N ASN A 133 5.61 -27.30 6.32
CA ASN A 133 6.71 -28.14 5.85
C ASN A 133 7.95 -27.34 5.44
N LEU A 134 7.77 -26.16 4.81
CA LEU A 134 8.88 -25.27 4.44
C LEU A 134 9.56 -24.68 5.69
N VAL A 135 8.76 -24.25 6.70
CA VAL A 135 9.28 -23.73 7.98
C VAL A 135 10.04 -24.81 8.76
N ASP A 136 9.49 -26.02 8.82
CA ASP A 136 10.13 -27.16 9.48
C ASP A 136 11.43 -27.57 8.79
N SER A 137 11.43 -27.62 7.45
CA SER A 137 12.64 -27.89 6.67
C SER A 137 13.74 -26.86 6.97
N LEU A 138 13.41 -25.56 6.98
CA LEU A 138 14.39 -24.51 7.29
C LEU A 138 14.93 -24.63 8.70
N THR A 139 14.05 -24.88 9.67
CA THR A 139 14.49 -24.95 11.06
C THR A 139 15.37 -26.15 11.33
N LYS A 140 15.04 -27.31 10.75
CA LYS A 140 15.88 -28.50 10.86
C LYS A 140 17.29 -28.19 10.35
N THR A 141 17.39 -27.59 9.17
CA THR A 141 18.68 -27.20 8.57
C THR A 141 19.42 -26.11 9.38
N LEU A 142 18.70 -25.24 10.09
CA LEU A 142 19.29 -24.21 10.96
C LEU A 142 19.76 -24.75 12.32
N SER A 143 19.12 -25.80 12.83
CA SER A 143 19.47 -26.43 14.12
C SER A 143 20.67 -27.38 14.02
N ASP A 144 20.93 -27.95 12.84
CA ASP A 144 22.08 -28.83 12.61
C ASP A 144 23.38 -28.00 12.47
N SER A 145 24.04 -27.75 13.61
CA SER A 145 25.22 -26.88 13.77
C SER A 145 26.46 -27.25 12.93
N ASN A 146 26.51 -28.45 12.34
CA ASN A 146 27.60 -28.93 11.50
C ASN A 146 27.42 -28.65 9.99
N GLU A 147 26.29 -28.07 9.57
CA GLU A 147 25.87 -28.06 8.16
C GLU A 147 25.93 -26.69 7.45
N LEU A 148 26.32 -25.60 8.12
CA LEU A 148 26.48 -24.30 7.45
C LEU A 148 27.57 -24.28 6.36
N ASP A 149 28.42 -25.32 6.31
CA ASP A 149 29.48 -25.53 5.32
C ASP A 149 29.17 -26.61 4.26
N ASN A 150 28.03 -27.33 4.36
CA ASN A 150 27.68 -28.42 3.45
C ASN A 150 26.87 -27.95 2.22
N GLN A 151 27.27 -28.38 1.02
CA GLN A 151 26.59 -28.07 -0.26
C GLN A 151 25.11 -28.50 -0.30
N SER A 152 24.72 -29.54 0.44
CA SER A 152 23.33 -29.99 0.57
C SER A 152 22.44 -28.96 1.27
N SER A 153 22.98 -28.30 2.28
CA SER A 153 22.26 -27.35 3.14
C SER A 153 22.12 -26.00 2.42
N PHE A 154 23.11 -25.61 1.61
CA PHE A 154 22.99 -24.49 0.66
C PHE A 154 21.80 -24.65 -0.30
N ASN A 155 21.55 -25.85 -0.82
CA ASN A 155 20.40 -26.10 -1.71
C ASN A 155 19.05 -25.86 -1.01
N VAL A 156 18.95 -26.16 0.28
CA VAL A 156 17.75 -25.86 1.07
C VAL A 156 17.53 -24.35 1.13
N TYR A 157 18.54 -23.57 1.51
CA TYR A 157 18.40 -22.10 1.57
C TYR A 157 18.12 -21.45 0.21
N VAL A 158 18.73 -21.97 -0.86
CA VAL A 158 18.54 -21.46 -2.23
C VAL A 158 17.12 -21.69 -2.76
N HIS A 159 16.46 -22.78 -2.37
CA HIS A 159 15.15 -23.14 -2.89
C HIS A 159 14.01 -22.90 -1.91
N VAL A 160 14.17 -23.32 -0.65
CA VAL A 160 13.13 -23.28 0.38
C VAL A 160 12.87 -21.86 0.87
N THR A 161 13.91 -21.03 1.06
CA THR A 161 13.72 -19.65 1.52
C THR A 161 12.92 -18.81 0.51
N PRO A 162 13.27 -18.76 -0.79
CA PRO A 162 12.47 -18.01 -1.77
C PRO A 162 11.07 -18.62 -1.98
N LEU A 163 10.93 -19.96 -1.93
CA LEU A 163 9.62 -20.62 -1.95
C LEU A 163 8.71 -20.12 -0.82
N LEU A 164 9.23 -20.13 0.41
CA LEU A 164 8.49 -19.68 1.60
C LEU A 164 8.06 -18.22 1.45
N ILE A 165 8.97 -17.33 1.04
CA ILE A 165 8.65 -15.91 0.82
C ILE A 165 7.54 -15.78 -0.23
N GLY A 166 7.62 -16.52 -1.34
CA GLY A 166 6.61 -16.48 -2.40
C GLY A 166 5.23 -16.94 -1.92
N TYR A 167 5.18 -18.02 -1.13
CA TYR A 167 3.96 -18.53 -0.52
C TYR A 167 3.34 -17.54 0.47
N LEU A 168 4.13 -17.05 1.43
CA LEU A 168 3.67 -16.07 2.41
C LEU A 168 3.20 -14.77 1.75
N ARG A 169 3.89 -14.34 0.68
CA ARG A 169 3.46 -13.18 -0.12
C ARG A 169 2.14 -13.40 -0.83
N ALA A 170 1.79 -14.62 -1.23
CA ALA A 170 0.57 -14.89 -1.99
C ALA A 170 -0.60 -15.42 -1.14
N PHE A 171 -0.34 -15.78 0.12
CA PHE A 171 -1.34 -16.36 1.00
C PHE A 171 -2.57 -15.45 1.16
N GLY A 172 -3.75 -16.01 0.92
CA GLY A 172 -5.02 -15.28 1.06
C GLY A 172 -5.31 -14.25 -0.03
N ARG A 173 -4.49 -14.16 -1.08
CA ARG A 173 -4.68 -13.19 -2.18
C ARG A 173 -5.52 -13.77 -3.32
N PHE A 174 -6.64 -13.11 -3.61
CA PHE A 174 -7.56 -13.44 -4.72
C PHE A 174 -8.35 -12.19 -5.13
N SER A 175 -8.76 -12.07 -6.40
CA SER A 175 -9.55 -10.91 -6.81
C SER A 175 -11.02 -11.04 -6.36
N SER A 176 -11.56 -9.98 -5.77
CA SER A 176 -12.99 -9.91 -5.39
C SER A 176 -13.93 -9.72 -6.59
N GLY A 177 -13.42 -9.27 -7.75
CA GLY A 177 -14.22 -9.08 -8.98
C GLY A 177 -14.34 -10.35 -9.82
N ASP A 178 -15.08 -10.31 -10.92
CA ASP A 178 -15.29 -11.48 -11.80
C ASP A 178 -14.02 -12.04 -12.44
N THR A 179 -12.97 -11.21 -12.57
CA THR A 179 -11.71 -11.59 -13.22
C THR A 179 -10.71 -12.11 -12.17
N PRO A 180 -10.26 -13.37 -12.23
CA PRO A 180 -9.24 -13.94 -11.33
C PRO A 180 -7.93 -13.13 -11.29
N LEU A 181 -7.26 -13.10 -10.13
CA LEU A 181 -6.01 -12.35 -9.94
C LEU A 181 -4.90 -12.85 -10.87
N LEU A 182 -4.85 -14.15 -11.13
CA LEU A 182 -3.91 -14.73 -12.10
C LEU A 182 -4.07 -14.11 -13.49
N GLN A 183 -5.28 -13.77 -13.91
CA GLN A 183 -5.53 -13.13 -15.20
C GLN A 183 -5.11 -11.66 -15.22
N LEU A 184 -5.20 -10.97 -14.07
CA LEU A 184 -4.65 -9.62 -13.95
C LEU A 184 -3.12 -9.64 -14.04
N LEU A 185 -2.46 -10.67 -13.48
CA LEU A 185 -1.02 -10.89 -13.62
C LEU A 185 -0.62 -11.31 -15.04
N TYR A 186 -1.49 -12.04 -15.74
CA TYR A 186 -1.26 -12.59 -17.08
C TYR A 186 -2.42 -12.25 -18.03
N PRO A 187 -2.60 -10.97 -18.40
CA PRO A 187 -3.77 -10.53 -19.15
C PRO A 187 -3.81 -11.12 -20.56
N LYS A 188 -5.03 -11.31 -21.07
CA LYS A 188 -5.25 -11.61 -22.49
C LYS A 188 -4.74 -10.44 -23.32
N MET A 189 -3.69 -10.66 -24.12
CA MET A 189 -3.20 -9.64 -25.03
C MET A 189 -4.30 -9.28 -26.04
N LYS A 190 -4.62 -7.98 -26.17
CA LYS A 190 -5.45 -7.51 -27.28
C LYS A 190 -4.66 -7.70 -28.59
N PRO A 191 -5.30 -8.17 -29.68
CA PRO A 191 -4.66 -8.15 -30.98
C PRO A 191 -4.28 -6.70 -31.31
N ASP A 192 -3.03 -6.51 -31.74
CA ASP A 192 -2.52 -5.23 -32.21
C ASP A 192 -3.19 -4.94 -33.55
N TYR A 193 -4.43 -4.43 -33.52
CA TYR A 193 -5.01 -3.82 -34.70
C TYR A 193 -4.16 -2.58 -34.95
N GLY A 194 -3.49 -2.52 -36.10
CA GLY A 194 -2.65 -1.41 -36.55
C GLY A 194 -3.42 -0.10 -36.73
N GLY A 195 -4.03 0.39 -35.65
CA GLY A 195 -4.53 1.74 -35.53
C GLY A 195 -3.34 2.63 -35.26
N VAL A 196 -3.02 3.45 -36.26
CA VAL A 196 -2.17 4.62 -36.10
C VAL A 196 -2.75 5.45 -34.95
N SER A 197 -2.23 5.24 -33.74
CA SER A 197 -2.37 6.22 -32.68
C SER A 197 -1.58 7.43 -33.16
N TYR A 198 -2.25 8.57 -33.28
CA TYR A 198 -1.63 9.85 -33.52
C TYR A 198 -0.60 10.07 -32.42
N ARG A 199 0.64 9.69 -32.70
CA ARG A 199 1.81 10.08 -31.94
C ARG A 199 1.91 11.57 -32.15
N LEU A 200 1.28 12.35 -31.27
CA LEU A 200 1.68 13.73 -31.02
C LEU A 200 3.19 13.65 -30.80
N GLN A 201 3.92 14.19 -31.77
CA GLN A 201 5.37 14.22 -31.78
C GLN A 201 5.82 15.12 -30.62
N GLU A 202 5.98 14.54 -29.43
CA GLU A 202 6.94 15.08 -28.48
C GLU A 202 8.34 14.74 -29.02
N LYS A 203 8.86 15.69 -29.78
CA LYS A 203 10.24 15.70 -30.24
C LYS A 203 11.18 15.67 -29.04
N ASN A 204 12.08 14.69 -29.06
CA ASN A 204 13.35 14.62 -28.34
C ASN A 204 13.30 14.63 -26.80
N SER A 205 13.35 13.43 -26.22
CA SER A 205 14.13 13.18 -25.00
C SER A 205 14.80 11.81 -25.05
N LYS A 206 15.73 11.65 -25.99
CA LYS A 206 16.84 10.71 -25.86
C LYS A 206 17.79 11.28 -24.80
N ASN A 207 17.44 11.17 -23.51
CA ASN A 207 18.33 11.36 -22.37
C ASN A 207 17.63 10.91 -21.08
N VAL A 208 17.40 9.61 -20.93
CA VAL A 208 17.32 9.00 -19.60
C VAL A 208 18.54 8.11 -19.45
N LYS A 209 19.71 8.76 -19.38
CA LYS A 209 20.90 8.15 -18.80
C LYS A 209 20.66 8.03 -17.30
N ARG A 210 20.78 6.80 -16.81
CA ARG A 210 21.13 6.52 -15.41
C ARG A 210 22.45 7.22 -15.10
N THR A 211 22.44 8.11 -14.11
CA THR A 211 23.60 8.57 -13.33
C THR A 211 23.01 9.02 -11.98
N LEU A 212 23.15 8.30 -10.86
CA LEU A 212 24.34 8.23 -9.99
C LEU A 212 24.94 9.62 -9.69
N SER A 213 24.38 10.32 -8.69
CA SER A 213 25.09 11.09 -7.65
C SER A 213 24.07 11.61 -6.62
N SER A 214 24.22 11.22 -5.35
CA SER A 214 24.68 12.07 -4.24
C SER A 214 23.55 12.82 -3.51
N GLY A 215 23.24 12.38 -2.28
CA GLY A 215 22.81 13.25 -1.18
C GLY A 215 21.53 14.07 -1.36
N SER A 216 20.44 13.49 -1.87
CA SER A 216 19.15 14.16 -1.83
C SER A 216 18.00 13.17 -1.64
N VAL A 217 17.40 13.28 -0.46
CA VAL A 217 16.11 12.74 -0.04
C VAL A 217 15.03 13.04 -1.09
N SER A 218 14.05 12.15 -1.23
CA SER A 218 12.83 12.22 -2.08
C SER A 218 12.86 11.41 -3.39
N SER A 219 12.47 10.15 -3.29
CA SER A 219 11.55 9.51 -4.26
C SER A 219 10.99 8.20 -3.67
N VAL A 220 10.42 8.29 -2.47
CA VAL A 220 9.27 7.43 -2.20
C VAL A 220 8.15 8.10 -2.99
N ASP A 221 7.66 7.45 -4.05
CA ASP A 221 6.52 7.93 -4.83
C ASP A 221 5.33 8.15 -3.86
N VAL A 222 5.16 9.40 -3.41
CA VAL A 222 4.09 9.84 -2.51
C VAL A 222 2.72 9.58 -3.16
N SER A 223 2.67 9.54 -4.49
CA SER A 223 1.50 9.17 -5.30
C SER A 223 1.05 7.71 -5.14
N ALA A 224 1.91 6.81 -4.65
CA ALA A 224 1.58 5.40 -4.49
C ALA A 224 0.89 5.06 -3.16
N PHE A 225 0.87 5.99 -2.19
CA PHE A 225 0.37 5.74 -0.84
C PHE A 225 -0.95 6.44 -0.51
N GLY A 226 -1.35 7.50 -1.24
CA GLY A 226 -2.44 8.37 -0.82
C GLY A 226 -3.64 8.50 -1.76
N SER A 227 -3.77 7.72 -2.84
CA SER A 227 -4.85 7.93 -3.80
C SER A 227 -5.35 6.64 -4.45
N SER A 228 -6.48 6.14 -3.97
CA SER A 228 -7.37 5.22 -4.70
C SER A 228 -8.10 5.91 -5.87
N SER A 229 -8.01 7.24 -6.01
CA SER A 229 -8.82 8.04 -6.94
C SER A 229 -8.08 8.66 -8.14
N SER A 230 -6.76 8.46 -8.31
CA SER A 230 -6.00 9.07 -9.42
C SER A 230 -5.34 8.09 -10.40
N LEU A 231 -5.76 6.81 -10.43
CA LEU A 231 -5.36 5.84 -11.46
C LEU A 231 -6.10 6.01 -12.80
N GLY A 232 -6.27 7.26 -13.24
CA GLY A 232 -6.70 7.55 -14.61
C GLY A 232 -5.59 7.21 -15.62
N ASN A 233 -5.80 6.17 -16.42
CA ASN A 233 -5.23 5.96 -17.75
C ASN A 233 -3.75 5.53 -17.96
N LYS A 234 -3.05 4.97 -16.96
CA LYS A 234 -1.83 4.16 -17.25
C LYS A 234 -2.10 2.69 -16.92
N GLN A 235 -2.30 1.88 -17.96
CA GLN A 235 -2.39 0.43 -17.84
C GLN A 235 -1.02 -0.11 -17.37
N MET A 236 -0.82 -0.18 -16.05
CA MET A 236 0.37 -0.75 -15.42
C MET A 236 0.45 -2.24 -15.77
N ASP A 237 1.61 -2.70 -16.26
CA ASP A 237 1.88 -4.12 -16.37
C ASP A 237 2.14 -4.70 -14.98
N PHE A 238 1.09 -5.33 -14.40
CA PHE A 238 1.15 -5.90 -13.06
C PHE A 238 2.30 -6.91 -12.92
N ARG A 239 2.61 -7.68 -13.95
CA ARG A 239 3.73 -8.64 -13.88
C ARG A 239 5.07 -7.96 -13.64
N THR A 240 5.34 -6.89 -14.39
CA THR A 240 6.54 -6.06 -14.20
C THR A 240 6.51 -5.43 -12.80
N HIS A 241 5.34 -4.98 -12.34
CA HIS A 241 5.22 -4.41 -11.00
C HIS A 241 5.54 -5.41 -9.87
N PHE A 242 4.98 -6.62 -9.89
CA PHE A 242 5.15 -7.61 -8.80
C PHE A 242 6.53 -8.28 -8.78
N PHE A 243 7.22 -8.35 -9.92
CA PHE A 243 8.46 -9.14 -10.07
C PHE A 243 9.73 -8.34 -10.38
N CYS A 244 9.65 -7.00 -10.56
CA CYS A 244 10.83 -6.21 -10.90
C CYS A 244 11.77 -5.89 -9.73
N LYS A 245 11.25 -5.77 -8.50
CA LYS A 245 12.06 -5.41 -7.33
C LYS A 245 11.64 -6.21 -6.10
N LEU A 246 12.60 -6.56 -5.26
CA LEU A 246 12.32 -7.02 -3.90
C LEU A 246 11.58 -5.91 -3.14
N GLY A 247 10.49 -6.24 -2.45
CA GLY A 247 9.61 -5.25 -1.79
C GLY A 247 8.43 -4.73 -2.63
N SER A 248 8.37 -5.02 -3.93
CA SER A 248 7.36 -4.42 -4.84
C SER A 248 5.91 -4.88 -4.62
N SER A 249 5.67 -5.95 -3.88
CA SER A 249 4.37 -6.63 -3.80
C SER A 249 3.73 -6.65 -2.41
N PHE A 250 4.27 -5.90 -1.45
CA PHE A 250 3.83 -5.99 -0.05
C PHE A 250 2.78 -4.95 0.35
N ASN A 251 2.74 -3.77 -0.30
CA ASN A 251 1.88 -2.66 0.15
C ASN A 251 0.68 -2.29 -0.74
N GLN A 252 0.66 -2.64 -2.03
CA GLN A 252 -0.27 -2.00 -2.99
C GLN A 252 -1.52 -2.80 -3.35
N TYR A 253 -1.86 -3.84 -2.57
CA TYR A 253 -3.01 -4.69 -2.90
C TYR A 253 -4.36 -3.97 -2.80
N ALA A 254 -4.47 -2.89 -2.01
CA ALA A 254 -5.67 -2.06 -1.92
C ALA A 254 -6.06 -1.39 -3.26
N ALA A 255 -5.12 -1.21 -4.21
CA ALA A 255 -5.42 -0.67 -5.54
C ALA A 255 -5.92 -1.74 -6.53
N LEU A 256 -5.70 -3.02 -6.23
CA LEU A 256 -6.07 -4.18 -7.05
C LEU A 256 -7.32 -4.89 -6.55
N THR A 257 -7.79 -4.52 -5.36
CA THR A 257 -9.00 -5.06 -4.76
C THR A 257 -10.02 -3.96 -4.61
N VAL A 258 -11.19 -4.19 -5.21
CA VAL A 258 -12.43 -3.53 -4.77
C VAL A 258 -12.63 -3.92 -3.31
N PRO A 259 -13.12 -3.02 -2.42
CA PRO A 259 -13.48 -3.39 -1.04
C PRO A 259 -14.20 -4.74 -1.04
N ARG A 260 -13.69 -5.69 -0.25
CA ARG A 260 -14.20 -7.06 -0.23
C ARG A 260 -15.65 -7.03 0.25
N ASP A 261 -16.57 -7.43 -0.61
CA ASP A 261 -17.88 -7.86 -0.15
C ASP A 261 -17.67 -9.07 0.77
N THR A 262 -18.24 -9.01 1.96
CA THR A 262 -18.16 -10.03 3.01
C THR A 262 -18.64 -11.43 2.58
N SER A 263 -19.16 -11.59 1.36
CA SER A 263 -19.67 -12.84 0.79
C SER A 263 -18.60 -13.80 0.27
N THR A 264 -17.37 -13.33 -0.02
CA THR A 264 -16.29 -14.17 -0.60
C THR A 264 -15.15 -14.39 0.39
N SER A 265 -15.46 -14.87 1.59
CA SER A 265 -14.44 -15.16 2.61
C SER A 265 -13.86 -16.57 2.46
N ILE A 266 -12.54 -16.68 2.42
CA ILE A 266 -11.83 -17.95 2.63
C ILE A 266 -12.07 -18.40 4.09
N SER A 267 -12.82 -19.49 4.30
CA SER A 267 -13.10 -20.03 5.64
C SER A 267 -11.96 -20.95 6.11
N ILE A 268 -11.00 -20.39 6.85
CA ILE A 268 -9.95 -21.15 7.53
C ILE A 268 -10.49 -21.66 8.87
N SER A 269 -10.26 -22.94 9.18
CA SER A 269 -10.65 -23.53 10.48
C SER A 269 -9.77 -23.03 11.62
N ASP A 270 -10.28 -23.01 12.85
CA ASP A 270 -9.53 -22.51 14.01
C ASP A 270 -8.26 -23.34 14.32
N GLY A 271 -8.30 -24.64 14.04
CA GLY A 271 -7.11 -25.51 14.15
C GLY A 271 -6.01 -25.14 13.15
N GLN A 272 -6.37 -24.97 11.88
CA GLN A 272 -5.46 -24.52 10.83
C GLN A 272 -4.90 -23.11 11.10
N LEU A 273 -5.74 -22.23 11.66
CA LEU A 273 -5.33 -20.88 12.04
C LEU A 273 -4.27 -20.89 13.15
N LYS A 274 -4.43 -21.78 14.15
CA LYS A 274 -3.47 -21.96 15.23
C LYS A 274 -2.14 -22.51 14.75
N GLU A 275 -2.16 -23.56 13.92
CA GLU A 275 -0.94 -24.14 13.34
C GLU A 275 -0.18 -23.12 12.48
N LEU A 276 -0.90 -22.33 11.68
CA LEU A 276 -0.31 -21.26 10.89
C LEU A 276 0.31 -20.18 11.79
N LEU A 277 -0.39 -19.75 12.84
CA LEU A 277 0.10 -18.77 13.80
C LEU A 277 1.40 -19.21 14.47
N ASP A 278 1.47 -20.47 14.93
CA ASP A 278 2.67 -21.01 15.60
C ASP A 278 3.89 -20.98 14.67
N ASN A 279 3.69 -21.27 13.38
CA ASN A 279 4.74 -21.22 12.37
C ASN A 279 5.15 -19.79 12.01
N LEU A 280 4.18 -18.87 11.87
CA LEU A 280 4.47 -17.44 11.64
C LEU A 280 5.22 -16.83 12.84
N LYS A 281 4.86 -17.20 14.07
CA LYS A 281 5.54 -16.78 15.30
C LYS A 281 6.99 -17.27 15.34
N ARG A 282 7.24 -18.52 14.94
CA ARG A 282 8.59 -19.09 14.83
C ARG A 282 9.43 -18.36 13.80
N LEU A 283 8.85 -18.02 12.64
CA LEU A 283 9.53 -17.19 11.65
C LEU A 283 9.88 -15.81 12.20
N SER A 284 9.01 -15.17 12.97
CA SER A 284 9.30 -13.84 13.56
C SER A 284 10.25 -13.85 14.77
N ASN A 285 10.76 -15.01 15.19
CA ASN A 285 11.68 -15.10 16.33
C ASN A 285 13.07 -14.52 15.98
N ASN A 286 13.62 -13.66 16.85
CA ASN A 286 14.91 -12.99 16.63
C ASN A 286 16.10 -13.95 16.44
N GLU A 287 16.15 -15.06 17.18
CA GLU A 287 17.20 -16.07 17.05
C GLU A 287 17.10 -16.78 15.71
N PHE A 288 15.88 -17.19 15.33
CA PHE A 288 15.60 -17.80 14.04
C PHE A 288 16.01 -16.87 12.88
N GLN A 289 15.63 -15.60 12.94
CA GLN A 289 15.97 -14.60 11.94
C GLN A 289 17.48 -14.37 11.83
N THR A 290 18.18 -14.30 12.97
CA THR A 290 19.64 -14.13 13.00
C THR A 290 20.36 -15.32 12.34
N ASN A 291 19.91 -16.55 12.62
CA ASN A 291 20.52 -17.74 12.02
C ASN A 291 20.21 -17.84 10.52
N LEU A 292 18.99 -17.47 10.11
CA LEU A 292 18.60 -17.43 8.71
C LEU A 292 19.41 -16.38 7.91
N ASP A 293 19.67 -15.21 8.49
CA ASP A 293 20.51 -14.18 7.85
C ASP A 293 21.98 -14.65 7.71
N LYS A 294 22.54 -15.32 8.72
CA LYS A 294 23.88 -15.93 8.62
C LYS A 294 23.96 -16.95 7.48
N ALA A 295 22.97 -17.83 7.37
CA ALA A 295 22.90 -18.81 6.29
C ALA A 295 22.75 -18.14 4.92
N SER A 296 21.86 -17.13 4.80
CA SER A 296 21.68 -16.37 3.55
C SER A 296 22.96 -15.64 3.14
N LEU A 297 23.70 -15.07 4.10
CA LEU A 297 24.98 -14.42 3.85
C LEU A 297 26.04 -15.42 3.37
N ALA A 298 26.08 -16.63 3.93
CA ALA A 298 26.97 -17.69 3.47
C ALA A 298 26.65 -18.10 2.02
N VAL A 299 25.36 -18.27 1.68
CA VAL A 299 24.89 -18.57 0.31
C VAL A 299 25.33 -17.45 -0.65
N TYR A 300 25.08 -16.20 -0.26
CA TYR A 300 25.44 -15.03 -1.06
C TYR A 300 26.94 -14.96 -1.35
N ASN A 301 27.79 -15.22 -0.35
CA ASN A 301 29.24 -15.19 -0.49
C ASN A 301 29.79 -16.40 -1.28
N SER A 302 29.12 -17.55 -1.20
CA SER A 302 29.54 -18.78 -1.90
C SER A 302 29.48 -18.66 -3.43
N LYS A 303 28.61 -17.77 -3.96
CA LYS A 303 28.31 -17.64 -5.39
C LYS A 303 27.90 -18.95 -6.08
N ILE A 304 27.40 -19.94 -5.32
CA ILE A 304 26.87 -21.20 -5.87
C ILE A 304 25.72 -20.93 -6.86
N VAL A 305 24.94 -19.89 -6.60
CA VAL A 305 23.84 -19.43 -7.46
C VAL A 305 24.17 -18.07 -8.04
N ASP A 306 24.17 -18.00 -9.37
CA ASP A 306 24.30 -16.75 -10.11
C ASP A 306 23.17 -15.79 -9.70
N ASN A 307 23.52 -14.60 -9.19
CA ASN A 307 22.60 -13.53 -8.80
C ASN A 307 21.61 -13.85 -7.66
N TYR A 308 22.00 -14.64 -6.66
CA TYR A 308 21.22 -14.76 -5.41
C TYR A 308 21.05 -13.38 -4.74
N PRO A 309 19.82 -12.87 -4.56
CA PRO A 309 19.63 -11.45 -4.26
C PRO A 309 19.57 -11.12 -2.76
N TYR A 310 19.53 -12.13 -1.88
CA TYR A 310 19.37 -11.92 -0.43
C TYR A 310 20.72 -11.96 0.29
N ARG A 311 21.29 -10.80 0.57
CA ARG A 311 22.41 -10.68 1.53
C ARG A 311 21.93 -10.84 2.98
N SER A 312 20.73 -10.32 3.24
CA SER A 312 19.90 -10.49 4.44
C SER A 312 18.50 -10.84 3.96
N VAL A 313 17.77 -11.65 4.71
CA VAL A 313 16.44 -12.13 4.32
C VAL A 313 15.38 -11.84 5.38
N SER A 314 15.79 -11.52 6.61
CA SER A 314 14.89 -11.26 7.72
C SER A 314 13.88 -10.14 7.46
N GLU A 315 14.29 -9.06 6.80
CA GLU A 315 13.39 -7.96 6.44
C GLU A 315 12.31 -8.42 5.45
N THR A 316 12.69 -9.27 4.50
CA THR A 316 11.77 -9.79 3.47
C THR A 316 10.81 -10.82 4.06
N VAL A 317 11.30 -11.68 4.95
CA VAL A 317 10.47 -12.68 5.66
C VAL A 317 9.49 -11.99 6.59
N ASN A 318 9.94 -11.04 7.42
CA ASN A 318 9.06 -10.29 8.31
C ASN A 318 7.98 -9.53 7.53
N LEU A 319 8.33 -8.96 6.38
CA LEU A 319 7.36 -8.28 5.51
C LEU A 319 6.36 -9.26 4.86
N ALA A 320 6.77 -10.50 4.59
CA ALA A 320 5.86 -11.56 4.11
C ALA A 320 4.94 -12.08 5.22
N VAL A 321 5.47 -12.27 6.43
CA VAL A 321 4.71 -12.68 7.61
C VAL A 321 3.65 -11.62 7.97
N ILE A 322 4.01 -10.34 8.02
CA ILE A 322 3.01 -9.28 8.27
C ILE A 322 1.98 -9.21 7.15
N GLY A 323 2.38 -9.47 5.90
CA GLY A 323 1.46 -9.62 4.78
C GLY A 323 0.41 -10.70 5.04
N CYS A 324 0.83 -11.89 5.47
CA CYS A 324 -0.08 -12.97 5.85
C CYS A 324 -1.03 -12.56 6.98
N PHE A 325 -0.52 -11.93 8.04
CA PHE A 325 -1.37 -11.48 9.15
C PHE A 325 -2.42 -10.48 8.69
N ARG A 326 -2.05 -9.50 7.85
CA ARG A 326 -3.00 -8.54 7.30
C ARG A 326 -4.11 -9.22 6.49
N GLU A 327 -3.75 -10.17 5.63
CA GLU A 327 -4.75 -10.90 4.84
C GLU A 327 -5.72 -11.68 5.74
N ILE A 328 -5.23 -12.34 6.80
CA ILE A 328 -6.09 -13.05 7.76
C ILE A 328 -7.01 -12.08 8.50
N LEU A 329 -6.46 -10.98 9.02
CA LEU A 329 -7.19 -9.96 9.78
C LEU A 329 -8.26 -9.26 8.94
N HIS A 330 -8.01 -9.03 7.65
CA HIS A 330 -8.96 -8.40 6.74
C HIS A 330 -10.03 -9.36 6.20
N SER A 331 -9.77 -10.68 6.23
CA SER A 331 -10.66 -11.68 5.61
C SER A 331 -11.78 -12.18 6.51
N LYS A 332 -11.59 -12.18 7.84
CA LYS A 332 -12.55 -12.72 8.81
C LYS A 332 -12.82 -11.71 9.93
N PRO A 333 -14.06 -11.18 10.05
CA PRO A 333 -14.38 -10.23 11.12
C PRO A 333 -14.50 -10.90 12.50
N ASP A 334 -14.79 -12.20 12.56
CA ASP A 334 -14.96 -12.95 13.81
C ASP A 334 -13.78 -13.90 14.06
N LEU A 335 -12.66 -13.34 14.54
CA LEU A 335 -11.44 -14.06 14.88
C LEU A 335 -11.38 -14.34 16.39
N PRO A 336 -10.84 -15.50 16.83
CA PRO A 336 -10.71 -15.81 18.25
C PRO A 336 -9.88 -14.76 19.01
N ALA A 337 -10.36 -14.32 20.18
CA ALA A 337 -9.68 -13.30 20.98
C ALA A 337 -8.24 -13.69 21.38
N SER A 338 -7.98 -14.98 21.62
CA SER A 338 -6.64 -15.50 21.87
C SER A 338 -5.70 -15.31 20.68
N PHE A 339 -6.20 -15.56 19.47
CA PHE A 339 -5.45 -15.35 18.23
C PHE A 339 -5.12 -13.87 18.02
N LEU A 340 -6.11 -12.98 18.20
CA LEU A 340 -5.90 -11.53 18.08
C LEU A 340 -4.84 -11.01 19.06
N LYS A 341 -4.86 -11.50 20.30
CA LYS A 341 -3.86 -11.15 21.32
C LYS A 341 -2.45 -11.59 20.93
N ASP A 342 -2.30 -12.82 20.45
CA ASP A 342 -0.99 -13.34 20.01
C ASP A 342 -0.46 -12.58 18.79
N VAL A 343 -1.31 -12.31 17.80
CA VAL A 343 -0.95 -11.49 16.63
C VAL A 343 -0.55 -10.08 17.07
N TYR A 344 -1.32 -9.44 17.95
CA TYR A 344 -0.99 -8.10 18.47
C TYR A 344 0.39 -8.07 19.15
N GLN A 345 0.73 -9.09 19.93
CA GLN A 345 2.04 -9.20 20.57
C GLN A 345 3.17 -9.37 19.54
N ILE A 346 3.02 -10.31 18.60
CA ILE A 346 4.04 -10.59 17.57
C ILE A 346 4.27 -9.34 16.70
N VAL A 347 3.20 -8.72 16.21
CA VAL A 347 3.29 -7.52 15.39
C VAL A 347 3.84 -6.34 16.19
N GLY A 348 3.49 -6.23 17.47
CA GLY A 348 4.03 -5.21 18.37
C GLY A 348 5.55 -5.33 18.54
N ASP A 349 6.08 -6.55 18.65
CA ASP A 349 7.51 -6.79 18.74
C ASP A 349 8.23 -6.53 17.41
N LEU A 350 7.63 -6.92 16.27
CA LEU A 350 8.14 -6.55 14.93
C LEU A 350 8.18 -5.03 14.73
N PHE A 351 7.16 -4.29 15.18
CA PHE A 351 7.10 -2.84 15.11
C PHE A 351 8.20 -2.17 15.93
N LYS A 352 8.45 -2.64 17.16
CA LYS A 352 9.51 -2.14 18.03
C LYS A 352 10.89 -2.41 17.43
N ASN A 353 11.13 -3.64 16.98
CA ASN A 353 12.41 -4.05 16.39
C ASN A 353 12.69 -3.27 15.10
N GLY A 354 11.70 -3.14 14.22
CA GLY A 354 11.81 -2.35 12.99
C GLY A 354 12.07 -0.86 13.27
N SER A 355 11.42 -0.29 14.30
CA SER A 355 11.65 1.10 14.69
C SER A 355 13.05 1.35 15.28
N ALA A 356 13.56 0.40 16.06
CA ALA A 356 14.92 0.46 16.60
C ALA A 356 15.96 0.40 15.47
N GLU A 357 15.77 -0.48 14.48
CA GLU A 357 16.67 -0.61 13.34
C GLU A 357 16.66 0.63 12.45
N LEU A 358 15.48 1.18 12.16
CA LEU A 358 15.34 2.39 11.35
C LEU A 358 16.04 3.61 12.00
N SER A 359 16.03 3.68 13.33
CA SER A 359 16.74 4.71 14.10
C SER A 359 18.27 4.54 14.05
N ARG A 360 18.77 3.31 13.85
CA ARG A 360 20.20 3.00 13.71
C ARG A 360 20.72 3.27 12.30
N GLU A 361 19.93 2.97 11.28
CA GLU A 361 20.33 3.01 9.87
C GLU A 361 20.53 4.44 9.32
N ASN A 362 19.90 5.45 9.95
CA ASN A 362 20.16 6.88 9.69
C ASN A 362 21.63 7.33 9.95
N ARG A 363 22.54 6.43 10.33
CA ARG A 363 23.94 6.72 10.71
C ARG A 363 25.01 6.06 9.84
N CYS A 364 24.66 5.22 8.85
CA CYS A 364 25.65 4.44 8.10
C CYS A 364 25.55 4.63 6.57
N ASP A 365 25.94 5.81 6.09
CA ASP A 365 26.27 6.06 4.67
C ASP A 365 27.61 5.39 4.35
N GLY A 366 27.62 4.15 3.83
CA GLY A 366 28.90 3.55 3.44
C GLY A 366 28.92 2.18 2.77
N GLU A 367 27.86 1.37 2.80
CA GLU A 367 27.95 0.03 2.21
C GLU A 367 27.53 -0.05 0.73
N ALA A 368 28.26 -0.89 0.00
CA ALA A 368 28.04 -1.18 -1.42
C ALA A 368 26.59 -1.57 -1.72
N LYS A 369 26.08 -1.09 -2.86
CA LYS A 369 24.68 -1.19 -3.29
C LYS A 369 24.21 -2.64 -3.42
N SER A 370 23.67 -3.19 -2.35
CA SER A 370 22.82 -4.38 -2.39
C SER A 370 21.59 -4.10 -3.27
N PRO A 371 21.08 -5.09 -4.03
CA PRO A 371 19.80 -4.96 -4.74
C PRO A 371 18.60 -4.75 -3.78
N VAL A 372 18.78 -5.03 -2.48
CA VAL A 372 17.80 -4.83 -1.42
C VAL A 372 18.06 -3.50 -0.71
N ASP A 373 17.09 -2.60 -0.77
CA ASP A 373 17.06 -1.36 0.01
C ASP A 373 16.42 -1.64 1.38
N ARG A 374 17.27 -1.93 2.36
CA ARG A 374 16.89 -2.34 3.72
C ARG A 374 16.07 -1.28 4.44
N TYR A 375 16.50 -0.01 4.35
CA TYR A 375 15.74 1.14 4.84
C TYR A 375 14.33 1.17 4.26
N LYS A 376 14.19 1.03 2.94
CA LYS A 376 12.87 1.02 2.29
C LYS A 376 11.99 -0.15 2.73
N LEU A 377 12.55 -1.36 2.88
CA LEU A 377 11.80 -2.51 3.38
C LEU A 377 11.37 -2.32 4.83
N ASN A 378 12.23 -1.76 5.68
CA ASN A 378 11.90 -1.45 7.08
C ASN A 378 10.77 -0.42 7.18
N VAL A 379 10.78 0.62 6.34
CA VAL A 379 9.66 1.57 6.25
C VAL A 379 8.36 0.87 5.83
N GLN A 380 8.41 -0.05 4.86
CA GLN A 380 7.22 -0.81 4.47
C GLN A 380 6.73 -1.74 5.58
N LEU A 381 7.64 -2.41 6.30
CA LEU A 381 7.35 -3.30 7.42
C LEU A 381 6.63 -2.54 8.54
N ILE A 382 7.19 -1.41 8.98
CA ILE A 382 6.58 -0.59 10.04
C ILE A 382 5.19 -0.13 9.62
N GLY A 383 5.01 0.33 8.37
CA GLY A 383 3.70 0.73 7.86
C GLY A 383 2.69 -0.42 7.86
N ALA A 384 3.10 -1.61 7.44
CA ALA A 384 2.27 -2.81 7.47
C ALA A 384 1.94 -3.27 8.91
N CYS A 385 2.89 -3.14 9.85
CA CYS A 385 2.67 -3.43 11.26
C CYS A 385 1.61 -2.50 11.85
N ILE A 386 1.65 -1.20 11.56
CA ILE A 386 0.65 -0.24 12.04
C ILE A 386 -0.76 -0.66 11.59
N ASP A 387 -0.96 -0.98 10.31
CA ASP A 387 -2.26 -1.44 9.79
C ASP A 387 -2.71 -2.73 10.49
N ALA A 388 -1.82 -3.72 10.63
CA ALA A 388 -2.15 -4.96 11.32
C ALA A 388 -2.48 -4.76 12.81
N LEU A 389 -1.80 -3.86 13.53
CA LEU A 389 -2.09 -3.56 14.95
C LEU A 389 -3.50 -2.98 15.12
N VAL A 390 -3.94 -2.08 14.22
CA VAL A 390 -5.30 -1.52 14.24
C VAL A 390 -6.37 -2.60 14.07
N TRP A 391 -6.11 -3.59 13.20
CA TRP A 391 -7.04 -4.70 13.02
C TRP A 391 -6.96 -5.75 14.13
N ALA A 392 -5.78 -5.96 14.73
CA ALA A 392 -5.58 -6.94 15.80
C ALA A 392 -6.03 -6.47 17.19
N VAL A 393 -6.05 -5.16 17.46
CA VAL A 393 -6.51 -4.65 18.76
C VAL A 393 -7.98 -5.00 19.01
N SER A 394 -8.31 -5.47 20.21
CA SER A 394 -9.65 -5.97 20.54
C SER A 394 -10.35 -5.17 21.63
N ASP A 395 -9.62 -4.44 22.46
CA ASP A 395 -10.16 -3.68 23.58
C ASP A 395 -9.84 -2.18 23.49
N GLU A 396 -10.67 -1.38 24.15
CA GLU A 396 -10.64 0.08 24.08
C GLU A 396 -9.40 0.69 24.75
N VAL A 397 -8.90 0.06 25.82
CA VAL A 397 -7.71 0.53 26.57
C VAL A 397 -6.44 0.34 25.74
N SER A 398 -6.29 -0.83 25.13
CA SER A 398 -5.20 -1.11 24.20
C SER A 398 -5.28 -0.23 22.96
N ALA A 399 -6.49 0.08 22.47
CA ALA A 399 -6.69 1.01 21.36
C ALA A 399 -6.21 2.42 21.72
N GLU A 400 -6.58 2.93 22.89
CA GLU A 400 -6.10 4.23 23.37
C GLU A 400 -4.57 4.25 23.53
N SER A 401 -3.99 3.20 24.11
CA SER A 401 -2.52 3.05 24.22
C SER A 401 -1.82 3.04 22.86
N LEU A 402 -2.40 2.36 21.86
CA LEU A 402 -1.88 2.36 20.49
C LEU A 402 -2.00 3.76 19.86
N ALA A 403 -3.14 4.44 20.02
CA ALA A 403 -3.36 5.79 19.53
C ALA A 403 -2.32 6.77 20.09
N MET A 404 -2.06 6.72 21.41
CA MET A 404 -1.02 7.54 22.05
C MET A 404 0.36 7.31 21.44
N LYS A 405 0.76 6.06 21.21
CA LYS A 405 2.06 5.72 20.59
C LYS A 405 2.18 6.23 19.15
N LEU A 406 1.08 6.17 18.38
CA LEU A 406 1.06 6.69 17.01
C LEU A 406 1.18 8.23 16.99
N VAL A 407 0.49 8.92 17.90
CA VAL A 407 0.58 10.38 18.06
C VAL A 407 1.98 10.80 18.51
N GLU A 408 2.57 10.10 19.47
CA GLU A 408 3.94 10.34 19.92
C GLU A 408 4.92 10.21 18.75
N ARG A 409 4.79 9.15 17.94
CA ARG A 409 5.62 8.96 16.74
C ARG A 409 5.48 10.12 15.77
N ILE A 410 4.26 10.59 15.50
CA ILE A 410 4.01 11.76 14.63
C ILE A 410 4.68 13.04 15.16
N GLN A 411 4.85 13.16 16.48
CA GLN A 411 5.45 14.31 17.14
C GLN A 411 6.98 14.23 17.21
N THR A 412 7.58 13.05 17.05
CA THR A 412 9.04 12.90 17.09
C THR A 412 9.70 13.70 15.96
N LYS A 413 10.81 14.41 16.27
CA LYS A 413 11.56 15.28 15.34
C LYS A 413 12.31 14.52 14.22
N ALA A 414 11.97 13.25 13.97
CA ALA A 414 12.56 12.46 12.91
C ALA A 414 12.09 13.02 11.56
N GLN A 415 12.85 14.00 11.06
CA GLN A 415 12.88 14.31 9.64
C GLN A 415 13.03 12.97 8.90
N PHE A 416 12.37 12.83 7.76
CA PHE A 416 12.60 11.77 6.75
C PHE A 416 11.68 10.54 6.72
N GLU A 417 10.54 10.49 7.42
CA GLU A 417 9.60 9.36 7.32
C GLU A 417 8.16 9.77 6.91
N LEU A 418 8.02 10.60 5.88
CA LEU A 418 6.69 11.03 5.38
C LEU A 418 5.67 9.88 5.18
N PRO A 419 6.05 8.72 4.58
CA PRO A 419 5.12 7.60 4.41
C PRO A 419 4.61 7.02 5.75
N LEU A 420 5.43 7.03 6.80
CA LEU A 420 5.04 6.48 8.10
C LEU A 420 4.14 7.45 8.87
N HIS A 421 4.39 8.75 8.78
CA HIS A 421 3.50 9.77 9.34
C HIS A 421 2.11 9.68 8.70
N MET A 422 2.05 9.55 7.37
CA MET A 422 0.81 9.31 6.64
C MET A 422 0.09 8.05 7.13
N THR A 423 0.82 6.93 7.26
CA THR A 423 0.25 5.66 7.74
C THR A 423 -0.26 5.78 9.18
N CYS A 424 0.42 6.52 10.07
CA CYS A 424 -0.03 6.75 11.45
C CYS A 424 -1.33 7.57 11.48
N LEU A 425 -1.41 8.63 10.67
CA LEU A 425 -2.62 9.47 10.58
C LEU A 425 -3.82 8.65 10.09
N GLU A 426 -3.65 7.88 9.02
CA GLU A 426 -4.71 7.01 8.49
C GLU A 426 -5.11 5.90 9.48
N ALA A 427 -4.14 5.35 10.21
CA ALA A 427 -4.39 4.37 11.26
C ALA A 427 -5.22 4.95 12.41
N LEU A 428 -4.99 6.20 12.82
CA LEU A 428 -5.82 6.88 13.81
C LEU A 428 -7.28 7.00 13.34
N GLY A 429 -7.50 7.32 12.06
CA GLY A 429 -8.86 7.36 11.49
C GLY A 429 -9.57 6.00 11.52
N LYS A 430 -8.89 4.94 11.08
CA LYS A 430 -9.43 3.56 11.13
C LYS A 430 -9.69 3.07 12.56
N LEU A 431 -8.81 3.42 13.49
CA LEU A 431 -8.95 3.07 14.90
C LEU A 431 -10.15 3.78 15.54
N ALA A 432 -10.38 5.03 15.15
CA ALA A 432 -11.54 5.80 15.59
C ALA A 432 -12.87 5.20 15.11
N GLU A 433 -12.92 4.71 13.87
CA GLU A 433 -14.07 3.98 13.32
C GLU A 433 -14.36 2.69 14.11
N LYS A 434 -13.31 1.95 14.47
CA LYS A 434 -13.45 0.71 15.25
C LYS A 434 -13.81 0.93 16.72
N PHE A 435 -13.38 2.05 17.32
CA PHE A 435 -13.62 2.38 18.72
C PHE A 435 -14.18 3.82 18.90
N PRO A 436 -15.49 4.02 18.72
CA PRO A 436 -16.15 5.34 18.78
C PRO A 436 -15.89 6.16 20.06
N ARG A 437 -15.76 5.50 21.22
CA ARG A 437 -15.50 6.18 22.50
C ARG A 437 -14.05 6.69 22.62
N CYS A 438 -13.08 5.86 22.21
CA CYS A 438 -11.67 6.27 22.08
C CYS A 438 -11.54 7.44 21.08
N SER A 439 -12.33 7.41 20.00
CA SER A 439 -12.42 8.52 19.06
C SER A 439 -12.76 9.84 19.72
N ASN A 440 -13.88 9.87 20.47
CA ASN A 440 -14.38 11.10 21.09
C ASN A 440 -13.44 11.64 22.18
N ASN A 441 -12.87 10.76 22.99
CA ASN A 441 -12.06 11.17 24.14
C ASN A 441 -10.64 11.66 23.75
N PHE A 442 -10.02 11.07 22.72
CA PHE A 442 -8.60 11.30 22.44
C PHE A 442 -8.27 11.59 20.97
N ILE A 443 -8.78 10.79 20.02
CA ILE A 443 -8.32 10.85 18.62
C ILE A 443 -8.76 12.14 17.92
N ILE A 444 -10.01 12.59 18.14
CA ILE A 444 -10.50 13.86 17.57
C ILE A 444 -9.63 15.03 18.03
N GLY A 445 -9.32 15.10 19.33
CA GLY A 445 -8.44 16.13 19.90
C GLY A 445 -7.04 16.10 19.28
N SER A 446 -6.44 14.91 19.19
CA SER A 446 -5.08 14.72 18.66
C SER A 446 -4.94 15.13 17.19
N LEU A 447 -5.89 14.71 16.34
CA LEU A 447 -5.90 15.06 14.91
C LEU A 447 -6.22 16.54 14.67
N LYS A 448 -7.13 17.10 15.48
CA LYS A 448 -7.41 18.54 15.49
C LYS A 448 -6.14 19.31 15.85
N ASP A 449 -5.45 18.93 16.92
CA ASP A 449 -4.26 19.64 17.38
C ASP A 449 -3.13 19.53 16.35
N PHE A 450 -2.96 18.38 15.68
CA PHE A 450 -1.99 18.23 14.57
C PHE A 450 -2.17 19.27 13.45
N LEU A 451 -3.43 19.57 13.08
CA LEU A 451 -3.76 20.51 11.99
C LEU A 451 -3.75 21.96 12.45
N ILE A 452 -4.36 22.24 13.59
CA ILE A 452 -4.66 23.60 14.03
C ILE A 452 -3.50 24.16 14.87
N ALA A 453 -2.81 23.35 15.67
CA ALA A 453 -1.55 23.68 16.32
C ALA A 453 -0.41 22.94 15.58
N PRO A 454 0.03 23.44 14.42
CA PRO A 454 0.72 22.64 13.42
C PRO A 454 1.93 21.92 14.01
N SER A 455 1.93 20.59 13.86
CA SER A 455 3.01 19.74 14.36
C SER A 455 4.37 20.19 13.80
N SER A 456 5.43 19.93 14.56
CA SER A 456 6.81 20.31 14.21
C SER A 456 7.24 19.83 12.81
N ILE A 457 6.68 18.72 12.33
CA ILE A 457 6.91 18.21 10.97
C ILE A 457 6.30 19.10 9.88
N LEU A 458 5.07 19.62 10.08
CA LEU A 458 4.44 20.52 9.12
C LEU A 458 5.22 21.84 9.04
N VAL A 459 5.60 22.37 10.22
CA VAL A 459 6.42 23.58 10.31
C VAL A 459 7.80 23.38 9.67
N ALA A 460 8.42 22.20 9.83
CA ALA A 460 9.71 21.89 9.23
C ALA A 460 9.64 21.79 7.70
N LEU A 461 8.63 21.09 7.16
CA LEU A 461 8.43 20.92 5.73
C LEU A 461 8.06 22.24 5.04
N GLU A 462 7.25 23.08 5.69
CA GLU A 462 6.90 24.40 5.17
C GLU A 462 8.12 25.33 5.13
N ARG A 463 8.94 25.35 6.19
CA ARG A 463 10.22 26.09 6.18
C ARG A 463 11.15 25.65 5.05
N GLN A 464 11.14 24.35 4.73
CA GLN A 464 11.92 23.80 3.63
C GLN A 464 11.36 24.19 2.25
N ALA A 465 10.03 24.32 2.13
CA ALA A 465 9.39 24.81 0.91
C ALA A 465 9.71 26.29 0.65
N ASP A 466 9.76 27.11 1.70
CA ASP A 466 10.03 28.55 1.61
C ASP A 466 11.50 28.91 1.36
N SER A 467 12.45 28.14 1.91
CA SER A 467 13.89 28.46 1.85
C SER A 467 14.46 28.54 0.42
N PHE A 468 13.77 27.95 -0.55
CA PHE A 468 14.14 27.97 -1.98
C PHE A 468 13.25 28.90 -2.82
N GLY A 469 12.16 29.45 -2.26
CA GLY A 469 11.29 30.41 -2.95
C GLY A 469 11.84 31.85 -2.95
N SER A 470 12.72 32.18 -1.99
CA SER A 470 13.24 33.54 -1.82
C SER A 470 14.45 33.89 -2.71
N SER A 471 14.98 32.97 -3.51
CA SER A 471 16.09 33.22 -4.44
C SER A 471 15.61 33.32 -5.90
N LEU A 472 14.59 34.12 -6.17
CA LEU A 472 14.22 34.48 -7.54
C LEU A 472 14.92 35.78 -7.96
N SER A 473 16.24 35.70 -8.11
CA SER A 473 17.00 36.59 -8.97
C SER A 473 17.92 35.75 -9.88
N SER A 474 17.55 35.73 -11.16
CA SER A 474 18.36 35.37 -12.34
C SER A 474 18.90 33.92 -12.49
N SER A 475 18.37 33.25 -13.52
CA SER A 475 18.81 31.99 -14.17
C SER A 475 18.29 30.65 -13.59
N CYS A 476 17.16 30.19 -14.12
CA CYS A 476 16.52 28.91 -13.77
C CYS A 476 17.30 27.69 -14.29
N SER A 477 17.57 26.74 -13.39
CA SER A 477 17.92 25.34 -13.69
C SER A 477 16.75 24.43 -13.29
N ILE A 478 16.30 23.58 -14.22
CA ILE A 478 15.15 22.64 -14.14
C ILE A 478 15.17 21.68 -12.91
N ARG A 479 16.25 21.66 -12.12
CA ARG A 479 16.41 20.79 -10.94
C ARG A 479 15.84 21.38 -9.64
N SER A 480 15.75 22.71 -9.48
CA SER A 480 15.28 23.34 -8.23
C SER A 480 13.76 23.27 -8.05
N ASP A 481 12.99 23.37 -9.13
CA ASP A 481 11.51 23.38 -9.08
C ASP A 481 10.91 22.05 -8.59
N ARG A 482 11.61 20.92 -8.82
CA ARG A 482 11.13 19.60 -8.38
C ARG A 482 11.21 19.40 -6.87
N ALA A 483 12.19 20.01 -6.20
CA ALA A 483 12.37 19.86 -4.75
C ALA A 483 11.30 20.66 -3.97
N ASN A 484 10.99 21.90 -4.39
CA ASN A 484 9.95 22.72 -3.76
C ASN A 484 8.56 22.15 -3.95
N CYS A 485 8.27 21.64 -5.15
CA CYS A 485 7.00 20.98 -5.43
C CYS A 485 6.83 19.72 -4.55
N SER A 486 7.92 19.03 -4.19
CA SER A 486 7.86 17.83 -3.34
C SER A 486 7.58 18.12 -1.87
N ALA A 487 8.12 19.20 -1.29
CA ALA A 487 7.91 19.55 0.12
C ALA A 487 6.51 20.11 0.36
N LEU A 488 6.04 21.01 -0.52
CA LEU A 488 4.66 21.52 -0.45
C LEU A 488 3.64 20.42 -0.73
N ALA A 489 3.92 19.51 -1.67
CA ALA A 489 3.09 18.32 -1.88
C ALA A 489 3.04 17.43 -0.62
N ALA A 490 4.17 17.23 0.06
CA ALA A 490 4.23 16.46 1.31
C ALA A 490 3.37 17.07 2.43
N VAL A 491 3.44 18.39 2.62
CA VAL A 491 2.57 19.12 3.58
C VAL A 491 1.11 18.90 3.22
N ASN A 492 0.74 19.09 1.96
CA ASN A 492 -0.64 18.91 1.51
C ASN A 492 -1.13 17.48 1.69
N CYS A 493 -0.29 16.47 1.40
CA CYS A 493 -0.64 15.06 1.63
C CYS A 493 -0.89 14.76 3.12
N LEU A 494 -0.03 15.24 4.02
CA LEU A 494 -0.20 15.06 5.47
C LEU A 494 -1.47 15.73 5.97
N CYS A 495 -1.72 16.97 5.54
CA CYS A 495 -2.94 17.69 5.90
C CYS A 495 -4.18 16.95 5.37
N GLU A 496 -4.16 16.49 4.12
CA GLU A 496 -5.29 15.77 3.53
C GLU A 496 -5.56 14.42 4.20
N ALA A 497 -4.52 13.66 4.57
CA ALA A 497 -4.68 12.43 5.34
C ALA A 497 -5.20 12.67 6.75
N SER A 498 -4.73 13.73 7.41
CA SER A 498 -5.22 14.12 8.75
C SER A 498 -6.68 14.53 8.71
N VAL A 499 -7.06 15.36 7.74
CA VAL A 499 -8.44 15.83 7.54
C VAL A 499 -9.37 14.65 7.28
N ARG A 500 -9.00 13.72 6.40
CA ARG A 500 -9.79 12.51 6.11
C ARG A 500 -9.97 11.66 7.37
N SER A 501 -8.90 11.45 8.11
CA SER A 501 -8.90 10.65 9.34
C SER A 501 -9.73 11.32 10.44
N LEU A 502 -9.70 12.65 10.53
CA LEU A 502 -10.52 13.42 11.46
C LEU A 502 -12.00 13.36 11.08
N CYS A 503 -12.34 13.35 9.80
CA CYS A 503 -13.72 13.15 9.34
C CYS A 503 -14.25 11.76 9.71
N LEU A 504 -13.44 10.70 9.52
CA LEU A 504 -13.79 9.34 9.97
C LEU A 504 -13.98 9.30 11.50
N ALA A 505 -13.06 9.91 12.24
CA ALA A 505 -13.12 9.97 13.69
C ALA A 505 -14.37 10.71 14.19
N LEU A 506 -14.75 11.82 13.55
CA LEU A 506 -15.97 12.56 13.88
C LEU A 506 -17.23 11.74 13.60
N LYS A 507 -17.29 11.07 12.45
CA LYS A 507 -18.43 10.22 12.10
C LYS A 507 -18.64 9.12 13.14
N ALA A 508 -17.55 8.46 13.58
CA ALA A 508 -17.61 7.48 14.64
C ALA A 508 -17.93 8.12 16.01
N GLY A 509 -17.31 9.25 16.34
CA GLY A 509 -17.54 9.97 17.60
C GLY A 509 -18.97 10.47 17.78
N GLN A 510 -19.67 10.80 16.69
CA GLN A 510 -21.08 11.18 16.70
C GLN A 510 -22.01 10.08 17.23
N GLU A 511 -21.62 8.80 17.14
CA GLU A 511 -22.38 7.69 17.73
C GLU A 511 -22.42 7.79 19.27
N VAL A 512 -21.37 8.37 19.87
CA VAL A 512 -21.24 8.57 21.31
C VAL A 512 -21.74 9.96 21.73
N GLU A 513 -21.32 11.00 21.02
CA GLU A 513 -21.67 12.39 21.30
C GLU A 513 -22.18 13.12 20.05
N LYS A 514 -23.50 13.33 20.00
CA LYS A 514 -24.18 13.99 18.86
C LYS A 514 -23.69 15.41 18.56
N ASN A 515 -23.11 16.10 19.55
CA ASN A 515 -22.65 17.48 19.42
C ASN A 515 -21.16 17.62 19.07
N ALA A 516 -20.41 16.51 18.95
CA ALA A 516 -18.96 16.53 18.71
C ALA A 516 -18.59 17.36 17.47
N THR A 517 -19.35 17.25 16.38
CA THR A 517 -19.13 18.02 15.15
C THR A 517 -19.35 19.51 15.34
N LYS A 518 -20.42 19.91 16.04
CA LYS A 518 -20.67 21.34 16.32
C LYS A 518 -19.59 21.94 17.22
N ALA A 519 -19.17 21.21 18.24
CA ALA A 519 -18.09 21.63 19.14
C ALA A 519 -16.77 21.82 18.37
N LEU A 520 -16.46 20.90 17.44
CA LEU A 520 -15.26 21.02 16.62
C LEU A 520 -15.35 22.19 15.63
N ILE A 521 -16.48 22.38 14.95
CA ILE A 521 -16.69 23.52 14.04
C ILE A 521 -16.52 24.82 14.80
N PHE A 522 -17.13 24.95 15.98
CA PHE A 522 -16.97 26.12 16.83
C PHE A 522 -15.49 26.38 17.20
N SER A 523 -14.78 25.33 17.63
CA SER A 523 -13.35 25.43 17.97
C SER A 523 -12.48 25.87 16.79
N VAL A 524 -12.70 25.31 15.60
CA VAL A 524 -11.94 25.66 14.38
C VAL A 524 -12.32 27.06 13.88
N SER A 525 -13.62 27.40 13.91
CA SER A 525 -14.13 28.71 13.49
C SER A 525 -13.53 29.83 14.34
N ASN A 526 -13.51 29.65 15.67
CA ASN A 526 -12.89 30.61 16.57
C ASN A 526 -11.42 30.81 16.22
N ARG A 527 -10.67 29.74 15.90
CA ARG A 527 -9.27 29.85 15.48
C ARG A 527 -9.12 30.73 14.23
N ILE A 528 -9.95 30.51 13.21
CA ILE A 528 -9.93 31.28 11.95
C ILE A 528 -10.23 32.77 12.19
N ILE A 529 -11.15 33.07 13.11
CA ILE A 529 -11.59 34.43 13.44
C ILE A 529 -10.55 35.17 14.28
N THR A 530 -9.97 34.52 15.29
CA THR A 530 -9.04 35.17 16.24
C THR A 530 -7.64 35.34 15.70
N ASN A 531 -7.25 34.47 14.75
CA ASN A 531 -5.87 34.39 14.30
C ASN A 531 -5.56 35.48 13.27
N LYS A 532 -4.61 36.36 13.61
CA LYS A 532 -4.29 37.57 12.82
C LYS A 532 -3.27 37.34 11.72
N GLU A 533 -2.82 36.10 11.51
CA GLU A 533 -1.86 35.74 10.45
C GLU A 533 -0.53 36.52 10.57
N GLN A 534 -0.07 36.79 11.79
CA GLN A 534 1.16 37.56 12.02
C GLN A 534 2.40 36.67 12.01
N GLU A 535 2.28 35.47 12.59
CA GLU A 535 3.35 34.47 12.58
C GLU A 535 3.16 33.41 11.49
N ARG A 536 4.24 32.77 11.03
CA ARG A 536 4.14 31.70 10.02
C ARG A 536 3.31 30.49 10.50
N SER A 537 3.48 30.11 11.76
CA SER A 537 2.70 29.04 12.40
C SER A 537 1.20 29.37 12.39
N GLU A 538 0.87 30.65 12.57
CA GLU A 538 -0.49 31.16 12.52
C GLU A 538 -1.09 31.12 11.11
N VAL A 539 -0.33 31.51 10.08
CA VAL A 539 -0.77 31.41 8.68
C VAL A 539 -1.06 29.95 8.31
N LEU A 540 -0.16 29.03 8.67
CA LEU A 540 -0.34 27.60 8.43
C LEU A 540 -1.57 27.04 9.16
N ALA A 541 -1.76 27.42 10.43
CA ALA A 541 -2.93 27.01 11.21
C ALA A 541 -4.23 27.48 10.56
N THR A 542 -4.29 28.72 10.07
CA THR A 542 -5.47 29.26 9.38
C THR A 542 -5.72 28.53 8.05
N ARG A 543 -4.66 28.32 7.25
CA ARG A 543 -4.73 27.53 6.00
C ARG A 543 -5.31 26.13 6.26
N ASN A 544 -4.76 25.41 7.23
CA ASN A 544 -5.21 24.07 7.58
C ASN A 544 -6.66 24.05 8.09
N SER A 545 -7.05 25.08 8.85
CA SER A 545 -8.41 25.22 9.37
C SER A 545 -9.44 25.41 8.25
N VAL A 546 -9.14 26.27 7.26
CA VAL A 546 -10.00 26.47 6.08
C VAL A 546 -10.11 25.19 5.25
N MET A 547 -8.98 24.50 4.99
CA MET A 547 -8.98 23.21 4.30
C MET A 547 -9.81 22.17 5.02
N PHE A 548 -9.67 22.07 6.35
CA PHE A 548 -10.43 21.12 7.16
C PHE A 548 -11.94 21.37 7.08
N LEU A 549 -12.39 22.61 7.28
CA LEU A 549 -13.83 22.94 7.22
C LEU A 549 -14.42 22.66 5.83
N GLY A 550 -13.72 23.01 4.75
CA GLY A 550 -14.18 22.73 3.39
C GLY A 550 -14.36 21.24 3.12
N ARG A 551 -13.45 20.39 3.62
CA ARG A 551 -13.56 18.93 3.51
C ARG A 551 -14.58 18.31 4.46
N LEU A 552 -14.74 18.87 5.65
CA LEU A 552 -15.76 18.46 6.62
C LEU A 552 -17.16 18.65 6.02
N ALA A 553 -17.40 19.80 5.37
CA ALA A 553 -18.66 20.08 4.68
C ALA A 553 -18.99 19.02 3.60
N LEU A 554 -17.98 18.50 2.90
CA LEU A 554 -18.14 17.43 1.91
C LEU A 554 -18.34 16.04 2.52
N SER A 555 -17.84 15.81 3.73
CA SER A 555 -17.85 14.49 4.37
C SER A 555 -19.03 14.28 5.31
N CYS A 556 -19.69 15.35 5.73
CA CYS A 556 -20.91 15.29 6.53
C CYS A 556 -22.13 15.13 5.61
N ASP A 557 -22.89 14.05 5.78
CA ASP A 557 -24.17 13.81 5.08
C ASP A 557 -25.30 14.78 5.51
N ASN A 558 -24.97 15.93 6.12
CA ASN A 558 -25.91 16.88 6.72
C ASN A 558 -25.73 18.28 6.13
N GLU A 559 -26.66 18.69 5.28
CA GLU A 559 -26.69 19.99 4.59
C GLU A 559 -26.57 21.18 5.58
N LYS A 560 -27.13 21.06 6.80
CA LYS A 560 -27.05 22.13 7.82
C LYS A 560 -25.62 22.43 8.27
N VAL A 561 -24.77 21.40 8.34
CA VAL A 561 -23.36 21.56 8.71
C VAL A 561 -22.61 22.27 7.58
N ALA A 562 -22.92 21.92 6.33
CA ALA A 562 -22.35 22.60 5.17
C ALA A 562 -22.80 24.07 5.09
N ASP A 563 -24.05 24.38 5.43
CA ASP A 563 -24.58 25.76 5.52
C ASP A 563 -23.87 26.59 6.60
N GLU A 564 -23.67 26.03 7.79
CA GLU A 564 -22.93 26.70 8.87
C GLU A 564 -21.49 27.06 8.43
N ILE A 565 -20.82 26.13 7.73
CA ILE A 565 -19.47 26.34 7.20
C ILE A 565 -19.47 27.37 6.06
N LEU A 566 -20.46 27.32 5.16
CA LEU A 566 -20.62 28.28 4.07
C LEU A 566 -20.81 29.70 4.62
N SER A 567 -21.67 29.87 5.64
CA SER A 567 -21.90 31.16 6.28
C SER A 567 -20.62 31.71 6.93
N LEU A 568 -19.82 30.85 7.57
CA LEU A 568 -18.50 31.23 8.09
C LEU A 568 -17.58 31.72 6.97
N PHE A 569 -17.45 30.97 5.88
CA PHE A 569 -16.59 31.34 4.74
C PHE A 569 -17.02 32.66 4.11
N GLN A 570 -18.32 32.88 3.92
CA GLN A 570 -18.85 34.16 3.43
C GLN A 570 -18.51 35.33 4.36
N THR A 571 -18.57 35.11 5.67
CA THR A 571 -18.28 36.15 6.68
C THR A 571 -16.77 36.45 6.75
N GLN A 572 -15.93 35.45 6.53
CA GLN A 572 -14.48 35.55 6.64
C GLN A 572 -13.79 35.95 5.33
N PHE A 573 -14.51 35.92 4.20
CA PHE A 573 -13.99 36.36 2.91
C PHE A 573 -13.75 37.87 2.90
N GLY A 574 -12.55 38.31 2.52
CA GLY A 574 -12.16 39.72 2.48
C GLY A 574 -11.86 40.34 3.85
N SER A 575 -11.70 39.52 4.90
CA SER A 575 -11.22 39.94 6.22
C SER A 575 -9.77 39.55 6.52
N GLY A 576 -9.17 38.69 5.70
CA GLY A 576 -7.83 38.13 5.89
C GLY A 576 -6.86 38.50 4.77
N SER A 577 -5.82 37.67 4.57
CA SER A 577 -4.90 37.79 3.44
C SER A 577 -5.51 37.30 2.11
N LEU A 578 -4.99 37.80 1.00
CA LEU A 578 -5.40 37.36 -0.34
C LEU A 578 -5.23 35.84 -0.55
N GLU A 579 -4.20 35.23 0.03
CA GLU A 579 -3.98 33.78 -0.06
C GLU A 579 -5.04 32.97 0.69
N ARG A 580 -5.53 33.51 1.82
CA ARG A 580 -6.67 32.93 2.55
C ARG A 580 -7.96 33.04 1.73
N ASP A 581 -8.22 34.17 1.10
CA ASP A 581 -9.43 34.38 0.29
C ASP A 581 -9.43 33.46 -0.94
N LYS A 582 -8.29 33.30 -1.62
CA LYS A 582 -8.12 32.29 -2.70
C LYS A 582 -8.45 30.88 -2.22
N LEU A 583 -7.97 30.51 -1.03
CA LEU A 583 -8.21 29.18 -0.47
C LEU A 583 -9.68 28.97 -0.07
N ILE A 584 -10.33 29.98 0.51
CA ILE A 584 -11.77 29.96 0.80
C ILE A 584 -12.55 29.73 -0.49
N MET A 585 -12.25 30.47 -1.55
CA MET A 585 -12.88 30.32 -2.86
C MET A 585 -12.64 28.93 -3.45
N GLU A 586 -11.43 28.39 -3.33
CA GLU A 586 -11.12 27.02 -3.76
C GLU A 586 -11.96 25.99 -3.00
N GLN A 587 -12.08 26.10 -1.67
CA GLN A 587 -12.88 25.18 -0.88
C GLN A 587 -14.38 25.31 -1.17
N MET A 588 -14.90 26.53 -1.34
CA MET A 588 -16.28 26.76 -1.75
C MET A 588 -16.57 26.15 -3.13
N GLY A 589 -15.67 26.31 -4.10
CA GLY A 589 -15.78 25.67 -5.40
C GLY A 589 -15.83 24.14 -5.31
N ARG A 590 -15.00 23.54 -4.45
CA ARG A 590 -15.04 22.09 -4.17
C ARG A 590 -16.36 21.66 -3.52
N MET A 591 -16.90 22.45 -2.59
CA MET A 591 -18.20 22.22 -1.96
C MET A 591 -19.34 22.24 -2.98
N ALA A 592 -19.31 23.17 -3.95
CA ALA A 592 -20.30 23.23 -5.03
C ALA A 592 -20.28 22.00 -5.93
N VAL A 593 -19.09 21.48 -6.27
CA VAL A 593 -18.92 20.25 -7.08
C VAL A 593 -19.28 18.99 -6.29
N GLY A 594 -19.19 19.02 -4.97
CA GLY A 594 -19.42 17.89 -4.08
C GLY A 594 -20.86 17.34 -4.02
N ASN A 595 -21.81 18.00 -4.69
CA ASN A 595 -23.21 17.58 -4.78
C ASN A 595 -23.88 17.34 -3.41
N ILE A 596 -23.63 18.23 -2.44
CA ILE A 596 -24.22 18.20 -1.08
C ILE A 596 -25.75 18.39 -1.15
N GLY A 597 -26.22 19.20 -2.11
CA GLY A 597 -27.64 19.43 -2.40
C GLY A 597 -27.81 20.51 -3.48
N PRO A 598 -28.89 20.46 -4.29
CA PRO A 598 -29.10 21.42 -5.38
C PRO A 598 -29.28 22.86 -4.87
N THR A 599 -29.98 23.02 -3.74
CA THR A 599 -30.18 24.28 -3.03
C THR A 599 -28.88 24.88 -2.51
N PHE A 600 -28.01 24.03 -1.96
CA PHE A 600 -26.70 24.42 -1.46
C PHE A 600 -25.77 24.91 -2.59
N THR A 601 -25.69 24.15 -3.69
CA THR A 601 -24.85 24.50 -4.85
C THR A 601 -25.26 25.85 -5.46
N ASP A 602 -26.56 26.12 -5.58
CA ASP A 602 -27.06 27.43 -6.04
C ASP A 602 -26.62 28.58 -5.13
N SER A 603 -26.64 28.37 -3.81
CA SER A 603 -26.19 29.37 -2.83
C SER A 603 -24.71 29.73 -3.01
N VAL A 604 -23.86 28.71 -3.18
CA VAL A 604 -22.42 28.89 -3.44
C VAL A 604 -22.20 29.63 -4.77
N LEU A 605 -22.87 29.21 -5.85
CA LEU A 605 -22.73 29.83 -7.17
C LEU A 605 -23.20 31.29 -7.19
N ARG A 606 -24.29 31.62 -6.47
CA ARG A 606 -24.74 33.02 -6.31
C ARG A 606 -23.69 33.87 -5.63
N PHE A 607 -23.08 33.38 -4.55
CA PHE A 607 -22.02 34.10 -3.87
C PHE A 607 -20.80 34.31 -4.78
N LEU A 608 -20.33 33.25 -5.46
CA LEU A 608 -19.20 33.34 -6.40
C LEU A 608 -19.48 34.32 -7.55
N THR A 609 -20.72 34.35 -8.04
CA THR A 609 -21.16 35.30 -9.07
C THR A 609 -21.15 36.73 -8.55
N SER A 610 -21.64 36.95 -7.32
CA SER A 610 -21.63 38.28 -6.68
C SER A 610 -20.20 38.81 -6.55
N VAL A 611 -19.27 37.98 -6.06
CA VAL A 611 -17.85 38.35 -5.92
C VAL A 611 -17.22 38.67 -7.29
N ALA A 612 -17.53 37.86 -8.32
CA ALA A 612 -17.02 38.10 -9.68
C ALA A 612 -17.57 39.41 -10.28
N VAL A 613 -18.85 39.72 -10.04
CA VAL A 613 -19.49 40.95 -10.51
C VAL A 613 -18.92 42.18 -9.78
N GLU A 614 -18.72 42.11 -8.46
CA GLU A 614 -18.07 43.18 -7.69
C GLU A 614 -16.63 43.42 -8.14
N GLY A 615 -15.85 42.35 -8.34
CA GLY A 615 -14.48 42.44 -8.85
C GLY A 615 -14.42 43.03 -10.27
N ALA A 616 -15.35 42.66 -11.14
CA ALA A 616 -15.48 43.26 -12.48
C ALA A 616 -15.83 44.75 -12.38
N HIS A 617 -16.81 45.12 -11.55
CA HIS A 617 -17.17 46.52 -11.31
C HIS A 617 -15.96 47.35 -10.85
N LEU A 618 -15.19 46.86 -9.89
CA LEU A 618 -13.97 47.52 -9.41
C LEU A 618 -12.93 47.72 -10.52
N SER A 619 -12.78 46.72 -11.40
CA SER A 619 -11.84 46.77 -12.54
C SER A 619 -12.23 47.80 -13.61
N TYR A 620 -13.51 48.12 -13.74
CA TYR A 620 -14.05 49.12 -14.68
C TYR A 620 -14.30 50.50 -14.05
N THR A 621 -14.03 50.68 -12.74
CA THR A 621 -14.25 51.95 -12.05
C THR A 621 -13.00 52.85 -12.17
N PRO A 622 -13.13 54.13 -12.55
CA PRO A 622 -11.98 55.02 -12.76
C PRO A 622 -11.20 55.29 -11.46
N PRO A 623 -9.87 55.56 -11.52
CA PRO A 623 -8.95 55.49 -10.36
C PRO A 623 -9.14 56.54 -9.24
N GLY A 624 -10.21 57.34 -9.26
CA GLY A 624 -10.44 58.45 -8.33
C GLY A 624 -11.58 58.25 -7.33
N THR A 625 -12.40 57.21 -7.48
CA THR A 625 -13.62 56.97 -6.68
C THR A 625 -13.54 55.70 -5.81
N ILE A 626 -12.41 55.00 -5.82
CA ILE A 626 -12.28 53.71 -5.14
C ILE A 626 -11.77 53.94 -3.71
N ASP A 627 -12.61 53.60 -2.73
CA ASP A 627 -12.23 53.58 -1.32
C ASP A 627 -11.07 52.59 -1.10
N ARG A 628 -10.03 53.00 -0.36
CA ARG A 628 -8.80 52.19 -0.16
C ARG A 628 -9.07 50.81 0.46
N LYS A 629 -10.22 50.62 1.12
CA LYS A 629 -10.67 49.31 1.62
C LYS A 629 -11.17 48.36 0.53
N ALA A 630 -11.64 48.87 -0.60
CA ALA A 630 -12.15 48.06 -1.71
C ALA A 630 -11.03 47.57 -2.64
N LEU A 631 -9.86 48.20 -2.62
CA LEU A 631 -8.69 47.81 -3.42
C LEU A 631 -7.91 46.62 -2.85
N ASN A 632 -8.12 46.29 -1.57
CA ASN A 632 -7.47 45.17 -0.87
C ASN A 632 -8.33 43.91 -0.78
N ARG A 633 -9.56 43.92 -1.33
CA ARG A 633 -10.49 42.79 -1.36
C ARG A 633 -10.54 42.12 -2.72
#